data_AF-A0A2H9M9W5-F1
#
_entry.id   AF-A0A2H9M9W5-F1
#
_cell.length_a   1.000
_cell.length_b   1.000
_cell.length_c   1.000
_cell.angle_alpha   90.00
_cell.angle_beta   90.00
_cell.angle_gamma   90.00
#
_symmetry.space_group_name_H-M   'P 1'
#
loop_
_entity.id
_entity.type
_entity.pdbx_description
1 polymer ?
#
loop_
_entity_poly.entity_id
_entity_poly.type
_entity_poly.pdbx_seq_one_letter_code
_entity_poly.pdbx_strand_id
1 'polypeptide(L)'
;MVATGATLPAGGAADSDYTIASVSAGRIRAEDKRIINSSADVNQLVPFKYKWAWEKYLAACANHWMPQEVNMSADIALWKKPD
;
A
#
# COMPACT_ATOMS: atom_id res chain seq x y z
N MET A 1 0.34 -17.25 -45.65
CA MET A 1 0.76 -16.36 -44.55
C MET A 1 -0.29 -15.28 -44.39
N VAL A 2 -1.02 -15.33 -43.27
CA VAL A 2 -1.58 -14.23 -42.46
C VAL A 2 -2.76 -14.84 -41.70
N ALA A 3 -2.59 -14.88 -40.38
CA ALA A 3 -3.41 -15.61 -39.42
C ALA A 3 -4.69 -14.85 -39.08
N THR A 4 -5.79 -15.60 -39.01
CA THR A 4 -7.08 -15.19 -38.45
C THR A 4 -6.94 -15.04 -36.93
N GLY A 5 -7.21 -13.85 -36.40
CA GLY A 5 -7.11 -13.56 -34.97
C GLY A 5 -8.24 -14.24 -34.18
N ALA A 6 -7.88 -15.18 -33.30
CA ALA A 6 -8.78 -15.74 -32.31
C ALA A 6 -8.86 -14.78 -31.11
N THR A 7 -10.04 -14.21 -30.88
CA THR A 7 -10.34 -13.42 -29.68
C THR A 7 -10.49 -14.36 -28.48
N LEU A 8 -9.55 -14.27 -27.53
CA LEU A 8 -9.66 -14.92 -26.21
C LEU A 8 -10.67 -14.14 -25.34
N PRO A 9 -11.52 -14.82 -24.55
CA PRO A 9 -12.34 -14.15 -23.56
C PRO A 9 -11.45 -13.70 -22.39
N ALA A 10 -11.50 -12.40 -22.10
CA ALA A 10 -10.83 -11.82 -20.92
C ALA A 10 -11.55 -12.31 -19.65
N GLY A 11 -10.89 -13.17 -18.88
CA GLY A 11 -11.21 -13.38 -17.48
C GLY A 11 -10.85 -12.11 -16.71
N GLY A 12 -11.86 -11.30 -16.37
CA GLY A 12 -11.73 -10.11 -15.54
C GLY A 12 -12.26 -10.40 -14.14
N ALA A 13 -11.44 -10.08 -13.15
CA ALA A 13 -11.54 -10.45 -11.75
C ALA A 13 -12.74 -9.83 -11.02
N ALA A 14 -13.12 -10.52 -9.93
CA ALA A 14 -14.17 -10.18 -9.00
C ALA A 14 -14.26 -8.68 -8.67
N ASP A 15 -15.42 -8.14 -8.99
CA ASP A 15 -16.03 -6.90 -8.51
C ASP A 15 -16.17 -6.96 -6.98
N SER A 16 -15.08 -6.63 -6.29
CA SER A 16 -15.13 -6.29 -4.87
C SER A 16 -15.68 -4.88 -4.74
N ASP A 17 -17.00 -4.77 -4.75
CA ASP A 17 -17.73 -3.52 -4.54
C ASP A 17 -17.63 -3.12 -3.06
N TYR A 18 -16.57 -2.41 -2.70
CA TYR A 18 -16.47 -1.74 -1.40
C TYR A 18 -17.02 -0.32 -1.54
N THR A 19 -18.30 -0.15 -1.25
CA THR A 19 -18.92 1.18 -1.22
C THR A 19 -18.53 1.89 0.08
N ILE A 20 -17.51 2.75 0.00
CA ILE A 20 -17.19 3.71 1.06
C ILE A 20 -18.33 4.73 1.08
N ALA A 21 -19.25 4.59 2.02
CA ALA A 21 -20.25 5.60 2.31
C ALA A 21 -19.52 6.88 2.77
N SER A 22 -19.29 7.81 1.85
CA SER A 22 -18.78 9.13 2.19
C SER A 22 -19.86 9.86 2.96
N VAL A 23 -19.71 9.97 4.28
CA VAL A 23 -20.45 10.97 5.05
C VAL A 23 -19.98 12.31 4.51
N SER A 24 -20.78 12.92 3.65
CA SER A 24 -20.47 14.16 2.95
C SER A 24 -20.47 15.33 3.95
N ALA A 25 -19.41 15.42 4.75
CA ALA A 25 -19.10 16.52 5.63
C ALA A 25 -18.11 17.47 4.95
N GLY A 26 -18.46 17.98 3.76
CA GLY A 26 -17.70 19.01 3.04
C GLY A 26 -16.25 18.67 2.69
N ARG A 27 -15.57 19.60 1.99
CA ARG A 27 -14.14 19.51 1.74
C ARG A 27 -13.39 19.86 3.03
N ILE A 28 -12.52 18.96 3.46
CA ILE A 28 -11.70 19.16 4.66
C ILE A 28 -10.64 20.22 4.40
N ARG A 29 -10.48 21.16 5.35
CA ARG A 29 -9.39 22.12 5.32
C ARG A 29 -8.14 21.51 5.95
N ALA A 30 -6.98 21.84 5.37
CA ALA A 30 -5.70 21.34 5.87
C ALA A 30 -5.41 21.81 7.31
N GLU A 31 -5.95 22.96 7.73
CA GLU A 31 -5.75 23.55 9.05
C GLU A 31 -6.39 22.76 10.20
N ASP A 32 -7.55 22.14 9.97
CA ASP A 32 -8.34 21.42 10.98
C ASP A 32 -7.78 20.02 11.32
N LYS A 33 -6.89 19.49 10.47
CA LYS A 33 -6.23 18.21 10.70
C LYS A 33 -5.26 18.29 11.89
N ARG A 34 -5.41 17.41 12.87
CA ARG A 34 -4.52 17.30 14.04
C ARG A 34 -4.02 15.87 14.16
N ILE A 35 -2.83 15.67 14.74
CA ILE A 35 -2.25 14.33 14.94
C ILE A 35 -3.08 13.53 15.96
N ILE A 36 -3.59 14.19 17.01
CA ILE A 36 -4.40 13.58 18.06
C ILE A 36 -5.70 14.38 18.19
N ASN A 37 -6.83 13.68 18.34
CA ASN A 37 -8.17 14.25 18.58
C ASN A 37 -8.55 15.34 17.56
N SER A 38 -8.37 15.08 16.26
CA SER A 38 -8.89 15.95 15.19
C SER A 38 -10.39 15.72 15.01
N SER A 39 -11.13 16.80 14.78
CA SER A 39 -12.56 16.77 14.40
C SER A 39 -12.76 16.69 12.88
N ALA A 40 -11.68 16.67 12.09
CA ALA A 40 -11.73 16.56 10.64
C ALA A 40 -11.94 15.11 10.20
N ASP A 41 -12.66 14.88 9.10
CA ASP A 41 -12.93 13.52 8.58
C ASP A 41 -11.63 12.79 8.19
N VAL A 42 -11.39 11.65 8.83
CA VAL A 42 -10.13 10.88 8.71
C VAL A 42 -10.10 10.05 7.42
N ASN A 43 -11.25 9.80 6.81
CA ASN A 43 -11.34 8.95 5.60
C ASN A 43 -10.84 9.67 4.33
N GLN A 44 -10.64 10.98 4.37
CA GLN A 44 -10.13 11.76 3.22
C GLN A 44 -8.65 12.12 3.39
N LEU A 45 -7.80 11.44 2.61
CA LEU A 45 -6.35 11.64 2.61
C LEU A 45 -5.95 13.09 2.25
N VAL A 46 -6.56 13.65 1.21
CA VAL A 46 -6.29 15.02 0.74
C VAL A 46 -7.20 15.99 1.50
N PRO A 47 -6.75 17.19 1.91
CA PRO A 47 -5.41 17.77 1.74
C PRO A 47 -4.40 17.29 2.79
N PHE A 48 -3.14 17.13 2.39
CA PHE A 48 -2.05 16.72 3.27
C PHE A 48 -1.54 17.91 4.09
N LYS A 49 -1.72 17.87 5.42
CA LYS A 49 -1.11 18.84 6.37
C LYS A 49 0.32 18.46 6.74
N TYR A 50 0.55 17.18 7.04
CA TYR A 50 1.83 16.67 7.55
C TYR A 50 2.63 16.03 6.42
N LYS A 51 3.36 16.85 5.66
CA LYS A 51 4.19 16.39 4.53
C LYS A 51 5.28 15.40 4.95
N TRP A 52 5.87 15.58 6.12
CA TRP A 52 6.86 14.65 6.69
C TRP A 52 6.31 13.22 6.82
N ALA A 53 5.05 13.06 7.19
CA ALA A 53 4.43 11.74 7.37
C ALA A 53 4.23 11.06 6.01
N TRP A 54 3.87 11.84 4.99
CA TRP A 54 3.76 11.35 3.62
C TRP A 54 5.12 10.94 3.04
N GLU A 55 6.16 11.73 3.27
CA GLU A 55 7.53 11.39 2.86
C GLU A 55 8.03 10.11 3.52
N LYS A 56 7.71 9.89 4.81
CA LYS A 56 8.04 8.63 5.50
C LYS A 56 7.27 7.43 4.96
N TYR A 57 6.01 7.61 4.58
CA TYR A 57 5.23 6.57 3.91
C TYR A 57 5.87 6.16 2.57
N LEU A 58 6.21 7.13 1.71
CA LEU A 58 6.87 6.85 0.43
C LEU A 58 8.24 6.17 0.62
N ALA A 59 9.02 6.63 1.60
CA ALA A 59 10.29 5.99 1.93
C ALA A 59 10.10 4.53 2.39
N ALA A 60 9.05 4.22 3.15
CA ALA A 60 8.75 2.84 3.53
C ALA A 60 8.33 1.99 2.33
N CYS A 61 7.50 2.52 1.42
CA CYS A 61 7.12 1.83 0.19
C CYS A 61 8.33 1.51 -0.70
N ALA A 62 9.32 2.42 -0.77
CA ALA A 62 10.53 2.21 -1.54
C ALA A 62 11.50 1.19 -0.92
N ASN A 63 11.37 0.91 0.39
CA ASN A 63 12.21 -0.03 1.12
C ASN A 63 11.48 -1.35 1.43
N HIS A 64 10.55 -1.77 0.57
CA HIS A 64 9.90 -3.07 0.71
C HIS A 64 10.93 -4.20 0.51
N TRP A 65 11.07 -5.06 1.52
CA TRP A 65 11.89 -6.27 1.46
C TRP A 65 11.14 -7.42 2.10
N MET A 66 11.41 -8.63 1.64
CA MET A 66 10.85 -9.85 2.21
C MET A 66 11.94 -10.66 2.92
N PRO A 67 11.69 -11.19 4.13
CA PRO A 67 12.65 -12.01 4.86
C PRO A 67 13.21 -13.19 4.08
N GLN A 68 12.43 -13.74 3.15
CA GLN A 68 12.81 -14.84 2.27
C GLN A 68 13.81 -14.44 1.17
N GLU A 69 14.02 -13.14 0.92
CA GLU A 69 14.99 -12.64 -0.06
C GLU A 69 16.43 -12.76 0.44
N VAL A 70 16.65 -12.92 1.75
CA VAL A 70 17.98 -13.12 2.35
C VAL A 70 18.24 -14.62 2.53
N ASN A 71 19.26 -15.15 1.86
CA ASN A 71 19.62 -16.56 1.97
C ASN A 71 20.24 -16.87 3.34
N MET A 72 19.71 -17.89 4.03
CA MET A 72 20.18 -18.32 5.35
C MET A 72 21.09 -19.57 5.31
N SER A 73 21.52 -20.07 4.16
CA SER A 73 22.26 -21.35 4.07
C SER A 73 23.60 -21.31 4.82
N ALA A 74 24.30 -20.18 4.79
CA ALA A 74 25.56 -19.97 5.51
C ALA A 74 25.36 -19.92 7.03
N ASP A 75 24.34 -19.17 7.49
CA ASP A 75 23.98 -19.09 8.90
C ASP A 75 23.52 -20.43 9.47
N ILE A 76 22.75 -21.21 8.69
CA ILE A 76 22.34 -22.56 9.05
C ILE A 76 23.56 -23.48 9.18
N ALA A 77 24.53 -23.37 8.26
CA ALA A 77 25.75 -24.17 8.31
C ALA A 77 26.61 -23.82 9.53
N LEU A 78 26.73 -22.53 9.87
CA LEU A 78 27.41 -22.06 11.08
C LEU A 78 26.72 -22.59 12.34
N TRP A 79 25.40 -22.44 12.43
CA TRP A 79 24.62 -22.88 13.59
C TRP A 79 24.74 -24.38 13.87
N LYS A 80 24.87 -25.19 12.82
CA LYS A 80 24.97 -26.65 12.93
C LYS A 80 26.40 -27.17 13.07
N LYS A 81 27.42 -26.32 13.08
CA LYS A 81 28.79 -26.80 13.29
C LYS A 81 28.89 -27.37 14.70
N PRO A 82 29.19 -28.67 14.87
CA PRO A 82 29.74 -29.12 16.14
C PRO A 82 31.11 -28.45 16.30
N ASP A 83 31.44 -28.04 17.51
CA ASP A 83 32.79 -27.60 17.87
C ASP A 83 33.84 -28.65 17.47
#